data_AF-A0A9D5SCS0-F1
#
_entry.id   AF-A0A9D5SCS0-F1
#
_cell.length_a   1.000
_cell.length_b   1.000
_cell.length_c   1.000
_cell.angle_alpha   90.00
_cell.angle_beta   90.00
_cell.angle_gamma   90.00
#
_symmetry.space_group_name_H-M   'P 1'
#
loop_
_entity.id
_entity.type
_entity.pdbx_description
1 polymer ?
#
loop_
_entity_poly.entity_id
_entity_poly.type
_entity_poly.pdbx_seq_one_letter_code
_entity_poly.pdbx_strand_id
1 'polypeptide(L)'
;MRYIQKIGTPFEQQGKAITLAYLNRRWQHDHYVPFHYKRVDLRGMDALLVQEQQDATGPSYCCYCMRRLFLQRCAGHEANVTLEHIVPNHIDTNTQRADIVQYQRYPCLDNNHLTICHKGELPPEKTSTQITEVPYPHFVSYHNLVASCNGTMLESGSIVDSHCCNNRRGCDYVEPLFLDANGAQSIGYNPDGTLDFNDTTIDAKWFARLNLTADWLRLVRHLWYLVAQSVYTAEQVEEAISNIDLRQVIIDDIDSENLIAAWADETKTPIWTLFAEYNWFYSYYQK
;
A
#
# COMPACT_ATOMS: atom_id res chain seq x y z
N MET A 1 4.93 -6.72 -7.40
CA MET A 1 4.03 -6.59 -6.21
C MET A 1 4.17 -7.85 -5.34
N ARG A 2 3.52 -7.92 -4.17
CA ARG A 2 3.52 -9.12 -3.31
C ARG A 2 2.09 -9.59 -3.05
N TYR A 3 1.90 -10.90 -3.05
CA TYR A 3 0.63 -11.53 -2.72
C TYR A 3 0.33 -11.41 -1.21
N ILE A 4 -0.91 -11.07 -0.88
CA ILE A 4 -1.44 -10.93 0.48
C ILE A 4 -2.60 -11.89 0.63
N GLN A 5 -2.38 -12.95 1.41
CA GLN A 5 -3.43 -13.92 1.72
C GLN A 5 -4.29 -13.43 2.89
N LYS A 6 -5.51 -12.96 2.60
CA LYS A 6 -6.44 -12.44 3.62
C LYS A 6 -7.24 -13.51 4.37
N ILE A 7 -7.43 -14.69 3.78
CA ILE A 7 -8.30 -15.74 4.33
C ILE A 7 -7.53 -16.98 4.77
N GLY A 8 -8.03 -17.64 5.82
CA GLY A 8 -7.43 -18.84 6.38
C GLY A 8 -6.13 -18.59 7.14
N THR A 9 -5.88 -17.35 7.57
CA THR A 9 -4.65 -16.94 8.25
C THR A 9 -4.90 -16.59 9.72
N PRO A 10 -3.88 -16.64 10.59
CA PRO A 10 -3.97 -16.10 11.95
C PRO A 10 -4.31 -14.60 11.99
N PHE A 11 -3.90 -13.85 10.96
CA PHE A 11 -4.23 -12.42 10.82
C PHE A 11 -5.72 -12.22 10.58
N GLU A 12 -6.38 -13.11 9.85
CA GLU A 12 -7.83 -13.03 9.64
C GLU A 12 -8.61 -13.10 10.95
N GLN A 13 -8.24 -14.01 11.84
CA GLN A 13 -8.90 -14.17 13.14
C GLN A 13 -8.72 -12.92 14.00
N GLN A 14 -7.50 -12.37 14.05
CA GLN A 14 -7.20 -11.15 14.80
C GLN A 14 -7.91 -9.94 14.20
N GLY A 15 -7.92 -9.81 12.87
CA GLY A 15 -8.59 -8.72 12.16
C GLY A 15 -10.10 -8.73 12.38
N LYS A 16 -10.73 -9.92 12.30
CA LYS A 16 -12.15 -10.10 12.66
C LYS A 16 -12.43 -9.66 14.09
N ALA A 17 -11.56 -10.02 15.03
CA ALA A 17 -11.70 -9.62 16.44
C ALA A 17 -11.62 -8.10 16.63
N ILE A 18 -10.70 -7.41 15.93
CA ILE A 18 -10.58 -5.94 15.97
C ILE A 18 -11.84 -5.28 15.37
N THR A 19 -12.30 -5.75 14.20
CA THR A 19 -13.53 -5.25 13.56
C THR A 19 -14.74 -5.45 14.48
N LEU A 20 -14.90 -6.65 15.06
CA LEU A 20 -16.00 -6.96 15.98
C LEU A 20 -15.94 -6.10 17.24
N ALA A 21 -14.75 -5.89 17.82
CA ALA A 21 -14.58 -5.01 18.97
C ALA A 21 -14.99 -3.57 18.65
N TYR A 22 -14.69 -3.08 17.44
CA TYR A 22 -15.18 -1.77 16.99
C TYR A 22 -16.70 -1.74 16.87
N LEU A 23 -17.30 -2.72 16.18
CA LEU A 23 -18.76 -2.81 16.01
C LEU A 23 -19.48 -2.86 17.37
N ASN A 24 -19.00 -3.69 18.31
CA ASN A 24 -19.59 -3.78 19.65
C ASN A 24 -19.55 -2.45 20.42
N ARG A 25 -18.52 -1.61 20.23
CA ARG A 25 -18.48 -0.25 20.81
C ARG A 25 -19.49 0.72 20.19
N ARG A 26 -19.95 0.43 18.97
CA ARG A 26 -20.94 1.25 18.24
C ARG A 26 -22.38 0.81 18.49
N TRP A 27 -22.58 -0.41 19.00
CA TRP A 27 -23.88 -0.94 19.42
C TRP A 27 -24.27 -0.39 20.79
N GLN A 28 -25.43 0.27 20.88
CA GLN A 28 -25.97 0.82 22.12
C GLN A 28 -27.41 0.36 22.30
N HIS A 29 -27.67 -0.32 23.42
CA HIS A 29 -28.96 -0.95 23.72
C HIS A 29 -29.41 -1.93 22.62
N ASP A 30 -30.13 -1.42 21.63
CA ASP A 30 -30.80 -2.15 20.55
C ASP A 30 -30.52 -1.58 19.15
N HIS A 31 -29.59 -0.62 19.03
CA HIS A 31 -29.24 -0.03 17.74
C HIS A 31 -27.77 0.39 17.63
N TYR A 32 -27.30 0.54 16.40
CA TYR A 32 -26.02 1.19 16.11
C TYR A 32 -26.16 2.71 16.16
N VAL A 33 -25.30 3.37 16.93
CA VAL A 33 -25.16 4.83 16.84
C VAL A 33 -24.60 5.17 15.45
N PRO A 34 -25.26 6.03 14.65
CA PRO A 34 -24.82 6.36 13.29
C PRO A 34 -23.32 6.60 13.22
N PHE A 35 -22.65 5.85 12.35
CA PHE A 35 -21.22 5.96 12.13
C PHE A 35 -20.91 5.89 10.64
N HIS A 36 -19.88 6.64 10.27
CA HIS A 36 -19.45 6.87 8.90
C HIS A 36 -17.95 6.59 8.84
N TYR A 37 -17.48 6.09 7.70
CA TYR A 37 -16.08 5.64 7.55
C TYR A 37 -15.03 6.66 8.03
N LYS A 38 -15.26 7.97 7.82
CA LYS A 38 -14.37 9.08 8.30
C LYS A 38 -14.13 9.12 9.81
N ARG A 39 -14.96 8.44 10.62
CA ARG A 39 -14.88 8.41 12.09
C ARG A 39 -14.56 7.02 12.63
N VAL A 40 -14.03 6.15 11.78
CA VAL A 40 -13.63 4.79 12.15
C VAL A 40 -12.28 4.83 12.87
N ASP A 41 -12.24 4.22 14.05
CA ASP A 41 -11.03 4.05 14.87
C ASP A 41 -10.85 2.55 15.15
N LEU A 42 -10.11 1.88 14.25
CA LEU A 42 -9.77 0.47 14.34
C LEU A 42 -8.40 0.31 15.01
N ARG A 43 -8.33 0.63 16.31
CA ARG A 43 -7.09 0.53 17.11
C ARG A 43 -6.39 -0.81 16.92
N GLY A 44 -5.13 -0.78 16.48
CA GLY A 44 -4.29 -1.94 16.26
C GLY A 44 -4.45 -2.63 14.90
N MET A 45 -5.38 -2.18 14.05
CA MET A 45 -5.56 -2.73 12.70
C MET A 45 -4.38 -2.39 11.78
N ASP A 46 -3.81 -1.19 11.92
CA ASP A 46 -2.59 -0.75 11.25
C ASP A 46 -1.40 -1.66 11.56
N ALA A 47 -1.13 -1.92 12.83
CA ALA A 47 -0.06 -2.81 13.26
C ALA A 47 -0.26 -4.24 12.72
N LEU A 48 -1.49 -4.75 12.78
CA LEU A 48 -1.85 -6.07 12.26
C LEU A 48 -1.59 -6.17 10.75
N LEU A 49 -2.05 -5.18 9.97
CA LEU A 49 -1.92 -5.18 8.51
C LEU A 49 -0.48 -4.95 8.05
N VAL A 50 0.31 -4.14 8.77
CA VAL A 50 1.75 -4.02 8.53
C VAL A 50 2.44 -5.35 8.77
N GLN A 51 2.10 -6.07 9.86
CA GLN A 51 2.67 -7.39 10.14
C GLN A 51 2.25 -8.45 9.10
N GLU A 52 1.01 -8.42 8.64
CA GLU A 52 0.51 -9.29 7.55
C GLU A 52 1.36 -9.13 6.27
N GLN A 53 1.84 -7.92 6.00
CA GLN A 53 2.63 -7.58 4.81
C GLN A 53 4.15 -7.71 5.01
N GLN A 54 4.58 -8.30 6.13
CA GLN A 54 5.99 -8.52 6.43
C GLN A 54 6.63 -9.47 5.40
N ASP A 55 7.86 -9.18 4.99
CA ASP A 55 8.67 -10.09 4.20
C ASP A 55 9.44 -11.08 5.07
N ALA A 56 10.14 -12.03 4.43
CA ALA A 56 10.96 -13.01 5.14
C ALA A 56 12.23 -12.42 5.77
N THR A 57 12.62 -11.21 5.38
CA THR A 57 13.83 -10.50 5.86
C THR A 57 13.53 -9.56 7.03
N GLY A 58 12.25 -9.30 7.33
CA GLY A 58 11.78 -8.52 8.47
C GLY A 58 11.00 -7.25 8.12
N PRO A 59 11.31 -6.48 7.05
CA PRO A 59 10.53 -5.30 6.71
C PRO A 59 9.14 -5.62 6.13
N SER A 60 8.22 -4.68 6.30
CA SER A 60 6.89 -4.70 5.66
C SER A 60 6.83 -3.66 4.56
N TYR A 61 6.12 -3.95 3.47
CA TYR A 61 6.08 -3.08 2.29
C TYR A 61 4.66 -2.74 1.86
N CYS A 62 4.48 -1.55 1.30
CA CYS A 62 3.23 -1.09 0.69
C CYS A 62 2.83 -2.07 -0.42
N CYS A 63 1.57 -2.52 -0.40
CA CYS A 63 1.01 -3.48 -1.35
C CYS A 63 1.10 -3.06 -2.83
N TYR A 64 1.23 -1.77 -3.12
CA TYR A 64 1.29 -1.23 -4.48
C TYR A 64 2.72 -0.95 -4.96
N CYS A 65 3.45 -0.04 -4.28
CA CYS A 65 4.72 0.48 -4.76
C CYS A 65 5.95 -0.19 -4.13
N MET A 66 5.76 -1.12 -3.20
CA MET A 66 6.82 -1.80 -2.45
C MET A 66 7.71 -0.86 -1.60
N ARG A 67 7.24 0.36 -1.27
CA ARG A 67 7.87 1.23 -0.27
C ARG A 67 7.75 0.61 1.12
N ARG A 68 8.82 0.62 1.90
CA ARG A 68 8.87 0.13 3.28
C ARG A 68 7.90 0.92 4.16
N LEU A 69 7.23 0.20 5.06
CA LEU A 69 6.18 0.72 5.93
C LEU A 69 6.72 0.96 7.34
N PHE A 70 6.49 2.16 7.85
CA PHE A 70 6.87 2.59 9.20
C PHE A 70 5.63 3.07 9.95
N LEU A 71 5.25 2.33 11.00
CA LEU A 71 4.13 2.70 11.88
C LEU A 71 4.43 3.93 12.73
N GLN A 72 5.72 4.16 13.02
CA GLN A 72 6.21 5.26 13.84
C GLN A 72 7.55 5.75 13.30
N ARG A 73 7.92 6.98 13.64
CA ARG A 73 9.22 7.57 13.28
C ARG A 73 10.36 6.73 13.87
N CYS A 74 11.35 6.36 13.05
CA CYS A 74 12.54 5.65 13.49
C CYS A 74 13.72 5.86 12.54
N ALA A 75 14.95 5.99 13.08
CA ALA A 75 16.20 6.00 12.31
C ALA A 75 16.20 6.92 11.07
N GLY A 76 15.63 8.13 11.18
CA GLY A 76 15.55 9.08 10.05
C GLY A 76 14.33 8.89 9.14
N HIS A 77 13.53 7.84 9.32
CA HIS A 77 12.28 7.61 8.60
C HIS A 77 11.09 8.17 9.36
N GLU A 78 10.17 8.79 8.62
CA GLU A 78 8.88 9.24 9.13
C GLU A 78 7.85 8.12 9.13
N ALA A 79 6.85 8.22 10.02
CA ALA A 79 5.69 7.33 9.95
C ALA A 79 4.96 7.56 8.62
N ASN A 80 4.70 6.48 7.88
CA ASN A 80 4.20 6.58 6.52
C ASN A 80 3.03 5.64 6.21
N VAL A 81 2.48 4.95 7.21
CA VAL A 81 1.41 3.95 7.02
C VAL A 81 0.04 4.62 6.94
N THR A 82 -0.78 4.11 6.03
CA THR A 82 -2.20 4.44 5.85
C THR A 82 -3.01 3.15 5.77
N LEU A 83 -4.26 3.19 6.26
CA LEU A 83 -5.21 2.10 6.12
C LEU A 83 -6.05 2.30 4.88
N GLU A 84 -5.93 1.38 3.93
CA GLU A 84 -6.57 1.50 2.64
C GLU A 84 -7.70 0.50 2.47
N HIS A 85 -8.81 1.01 1.95
CA HIS A 85 -9.95 0.20 1.56
C HIS A 85 -9.78 -0.30 0.13
N ILE A 86 -9.79 -1.62 -0.04
CA ILE A 86 -9.65 -2.27 -1.35
C ILE A 86 -10.85 -1.89 -2.23
N VAL A 87 -12.06 -2.20 -1.74
CA VAL A 87 -13.32 -1.62 -2.20
C VAL A 87 -13.48 -0.23 -1.58
N PRO A 88 -13.54 0.84 -2.38
CA PRO A 88 -13.61 2.21 -1.87
C PRO A 88 -14.79 2.46 -0.90
N ASN A 89 -14.59 3.29 0.12
CA ASN A 89 -15.66 3.66 1.05
C ASN A 89 -16.76 4.47 0.38
N HIS A 90 -16.39 5.33 -0.57
CA HIS A 90 -17.32 6.19 -1.29
C HIS A 90 -17.98 5.51 -2.50
N ILE A 91 -17.90 4.18 -2.58
CA ILE A 91 -18.50 3.45 -3.69
C ILE A 91 -20.02 3.68 -3.74
N ASP A 92 -20.50 4.10 -4.91
CA ASP A 92 -21.91 4.27 -5.18
C ASP A 92 -22.45 3.01 -5.86
N THR A 93 -23.22 2.23 -5.12
CA THR A 93 -23.82 0.97 -5.56
C THR A 93 -24.70 1.07 -6.80
N ASN A 94 -25.22 2.27 -7.13
CA ASN A 94 -26.05 2.47 -8.32
C ASN A 94 -25.21 2.70 -9.57
N THR A 95 -24.10 3.43 -9.45
CA THR A 95 -23.26 3.82 -10.61
C THR A 95 -22.03 2.94 -10.78
N GLN A 96 -21.59 2.25 -9.72
CA GLN A 96 -20.38 1.42 -9.70
C GLN A 96 -20.68 -0.07 -9.47
N ARG A 97 -21.88 -0.53 -9.85
CA ARG A 97 -22.28 -1.93 -9.71
C ARG A 97 -21.32 -2.91 -10.42
N ALA A 98 -20.80 -2.53 -11.59
CA ALA A 98 -19.83 -3.34 -12.32
C ALA A 98 -18.54 -3.52 -11.50
N ASP A 99 -18.00 -2.44 -10.95
CA ASP A 99 -16.80 -2.46 -10.11
C ASP A 99 -16.97 -3.36 -8.88
N ILE A 100 -18.14 -3.27 -8.21
CA ILE A 100 -18.47 -4.14 -7.07
C ILE A 100 -18.41 -5.61 -7.47
N VAL A 101 -19.03 -5.98 -8.60
CA VAL A 101 -19.00 -7.36 -9.11
C VAL A 101 -17.56 -7.80 -9.39
N GLN A 102 -16.72 -6.92 -9.93
CA GLN A 102 -15.31 -7.25 -10.16
C GLN A 102 -14.54 -7.50 -8.86
N TYR A 103 -14.75 -6.69 -7.82
CA TYR A 103 -14.13 -6.94 -6.51
C TYR A 103 -14.64 -8.24 -5.85
N GLN A 104 -15.93 -8.55 -5.98
CA GLN A 104 -16.53 -9.73 -5.36
C GLN A 104 -16.06 -11.08 -5.96
N ARG A 105 -15.25 -11.06 -7.02
CA ARG A 105 -14.55 -12.25 -7.53
C ARG A 105 -13.45 -12.74 -6.58
N TYR A 106 -12.92 -11.86 -5.73
CA TYR A 106 -11.91 -12.22 -4.74
C TYR A 106 -12.58 -12.87 -3.52
N PRO A 107 -12.14 -14.05 -3.07
CA PRO A 107 -12.78 -14.76 -1.96
C PRO A 107 -12.93 -13.94 -0.68
N CYS A 108 -11.96 -13.07 -0.35
CA CYS A 108 -12.05 -12.21 0.83
C CYS A 108 -13.01 -11.02 0.67
N LEU A 109 -13.44 -10.69 -0.54
CA LEU A 109 -14.30 -9.55 -0.83
C LEU A 109 -15.73 -9.95 -1.23
N ASP A 110 -16.06 -11.24 -1.16
CA ASP A 110 -17.37 -11.78 -1.54
C ASP A 110 -18.47 -11.42 -0.51
N ASN A 111 -19.70 -11.82 -0.82
CA ASN A 111 -20.86 -11.57 0.05
C ASN A 111 -20.85 -12.39 1.37
N ASN A 112 -19.98 -13.39 1.50
CA ASN A 112 -19.82 -14.16 2.74
C ASN A 112 -18.90 -13.43 3.74
N HIS A 113 -18.02 -12.57 3.25
CA HIS A 113 -17.05 -11.84 4.07
C HIS A 113 -17.41 -10.36 4.27
N LEU A 114 -18.02 -9.73 3.26
CA LEU A 114 -18.28 -8.30 3.25
C LEU A 114 -19.74 -7.95 2.97
N THR A 115 -20.25 -6.95 3.68
CA THR A 115 -21.46 -6.22 3.30
C THR A 115 -21.05 -4.90 2.66
N ILE A 116 -21.38 -4.70 1.39
CA ILE A 116 -21.12 -3.43 0.69
C ILE A 116 -22.10 -2.36 1.18
N CYS A 117 -21.56 -1.29 1.73
CA CYS A 117 -22.32 -0.20 2.31
C CYS A 117 -22.21 1.05 1.43
N HIS A 118 -23.34 1.53 0.89
CA HIS A 118 -23.36 2.72 0.05
C HIS A 118 -22.74 3.92 0.79
N LYS A 119 -21.76 4.60 0.16
CA LYS A 119 -21.03 5.75 0.72
C LYS A 119 -20.33 5.50 2.08
N GLY A 120 -20.16 4.24 2.48
CA GLY A 120 -19.46 3.90 3.72
C GLY A 120 -20.31 4.19 4.96
N GLU A 121 -21.63 4.04 4.82
CA GLU A 121 -22.63 4.22 5.86
C GLU A 121 -23.38 2.90 6.11
N LEU A 122 -23.65 2.59 7.38
CA LEU A 122 -24.45 1.42 7.70
C LEU A 122 -25.89 1.64 7.21
N PRO A 123 -26.47 0.71 6.42
CA PRO A 123 -27.84 0.85 5.94
C PRO A 123 -28.85 0.93 7.11
N PRO A 124 -29.93 1.75 7.02
CA PRO A 124 -30.94 1.87 8.07
C PRO A 124 -31.53 0.54 8.51
N GLU A 125 -31.76 -0.40 7.59
CA GLU A 125 -32.29 -1.73 7.87
C GLU A 125 -31.31 -2.60 8.69
N LYS A 126 -30.03 -2.25 8.71
CA LYS A 126 -28.99 -2.92 9.50
C LYS A 126 -28.69 -2.23 10.83
N THR A 127 -29.29 -1.06 11.12
CA THR A 127 -29.01 -0.34 12.37
C THR A 127 -29.63 -1.00 13.59
N SER A 128 -30.67 -1.83 13.42
CA SER A 128 -31.44 -2.44 14.52
C SER A 128 -31.12 -3.92 14.76
N THR A 129 -30.04 -4.44 14.19
CA THR A 129 -29.59 -5.81 14.41
C THR A 129 -28.10 -5.82 14.68
N GLN A 130 -27.70 -6.38 15.81
CA GLN A 130 -26.29 -6.44 16.19
C GLN A 130 -25.52 -7.35 15.24
N ILE A 131 -24.43 -6.85 14.69
CA ILE A 131 -23.52 -7.59 13.83
C ILE A 131 -22.49 -8.26 14.74
N THR A 132 -22.61 -9.56 14.94
CA THR A 132 -21.74 -10.36 15.82
C THR A 132 -20.71 -11.20 15.06
N GLU A 133 -20.92 -11.39 13.76
CA GLU A 133 -20.08 -12.21 12.88
C GLU A 133 -20.06 -11.64 11.45
N VAL A 134 -19.22 -12.22 10.59
CA VAL A 134 -19.16 -11.88 9.16
C VAL A 134 -20.50 -12.21 8.47
N PRO A 135 -20.91 -11.46 7.44
CA PRO A 135 -20.17 -10.40 6.76
C PRO A 135 -20.19 -9.04 7.48
N TYR A 136 -19.02 -8.41 7.61
CA TYR A 136 -18.90 -7.08 8.22
C TYR A 136 -19.07 -5.95 7.19
N PRO A 137 -19.49 -4.73 7.59
CA PRO A 137 -19.54 -3.58 6.69
C PRO A 137 -18.15 -3.32 6.07
N HIS A 138 -18.09 -3.17 4.74
CA HIS A 138 -16.81 -3.13 4.01
C HIS A 138 -15.87 -2.01 4.47
N PHE A 139 -16.42 -0.90 4.95
CA PHE A 139 -15.64 0.25 5.41
C PHE A 139 -14.98 0.06 6.80
N VAL A 140 -15.27 -1.04 7.52
CA VAL A 140 -14.59 -1.42 8.79
C VAL A 140 -14.02 -2.83 8.79
N SER A 141 -14.28 -3.60 7.73
CA SER A 141 -13.89 -5.01 7.68
C SER A 141 -12.40 -5.17 7.39
N TYR A 142 -11.72 -5.98 8.21
CA TYR A 142 -10.35 -6.41 7.95
C TYR A 142 -10.16 -6.97 6.53
N HIS A 143 -11.12 -7.72 5.98
CA HIS A 143 -10.97 -8.32 4.66
C HIS A 143 -10.87 -7.29 3.54
N ASN A 144 -11.42 -6.09 3.77
CA ASN A 144 -11.37 -4.98 2.83
C ASN A 144 -10.23 -4.00 3.13
N LEU A 145 -9.39 -4.26 4.14
CA LEU A 145 -8.34 -3.36 4.58
C LEU A 145 -6.95 -3.93 4.30
N VAL A 146 -6.04 -3.07 3.86
CA VAL A 146 -4.60 -3.34 3.69
C VAL A 146 -3.79 -2.13 4.14
N ALA A 147 -2.52 -2.37 4.49
CA ALA A 147 -1.59 -1.28 4.77
C ALA A 147 -0.97 -0.76 3.46
N SER A 148 -0.95 0.56 3.30
CA SER A 148 -0.26 1.25 2.19
C SER A 148 0.62 2.37 2.72
N CYS A 149 1.57 2.83 1.92
CA CYS A 149 2.25 4.08 2.21
C CYS A 149 1.32 5.27 1.98
N ASN A 150 1.63 6.38 2.63
CA ASN A 150 0.98 7.69 2.51
C ASN A 150 1.08 8.35 1.13
N GLY A 151 1.77 7.71 0.18
CA GLY A 151 1.84 8.17 -1.21
C GLY A 151 2.86 9.28 -1.44
N THR A 152 3.75 9.56 -0.49
CA THR A 152 4.82 10.54 -0.65
C THR A 152 5.77 10.17 -1.79
N MET A 153 6.06 11.11 -2.67
CA MET A 153 6.96 10.96 -3.82
C MET A 153 7.69 12.27 -4.13
N LEU A 154 8.71 12.22 -4.99
CA LEU A 154 9.35 13.41 -5.54
C LEU A 154 8.65 13.84 -6.83
N GLU A 155 8.28 15.10 -6.93
CA GLU A 155 7.71 15.70 -8.15
C GLU A 155 8.32 17.08 -8.36
N SER A 156 8.87 17.33 -9.55
CA SER A 156 9.53 18.61 -9.90
C SER A 156 10.56 19.08 -8.84
N GLY A 157 11.33 18.14 -8.28
CA GLY A 157 12.37 18.41 -7.28
C GLY A 157 11.87 18.68 -5.85
N SER A 158 10.56 18.53 -5.60
CA SER A 158 9.94 18.73 -4.29
C SER A 158 9.22 17.47 -3.82
N ILE A 159 9.24 17.23 -2.50
CA ILE A 159 8.48 16.14 -1.90
C ILE A 159 7.00 16.52 -1.83
N VAL A 160 6.14 15.65 -2.35
CA VAL A 160 4.68 15.81 -2.37
C VAL A 160 4.01 14.58 -1.76
N ASP A 161 2.94 14.78 -1.00
CA ASP A 161 2.20 13.71 -0.31
C ASP A 161 0.95 13.28 -1.08
N SER A 162 0.48 12.05 -0.86
CA SER A 162 -0.79 11.54 -1.44
C SER A 162 -0.84 11.46 -2.97
N HIS A 163 0.30 11.42 -3.67
CA HIS A 163 0.37 11.44 -5.14
C HIS A 163 0.56 10.07 -5.78
N CYS A 164 0.76 9.00 -5.00
CA CYS A 164 0.80 7.63 -5.52
C CYS A 164 0.02 6.64 -4.64
N CYS A 165 -0.12 5.41 -5.14
CA CYS A 165 -0.86 4.32 -4.50
C CYS A 165 -2.35 4.68 -4.33
N ASN A 166 -2.99 4.22 -3.26
CA ASN A 166 -4.43 4.33 -3.11
C ASN A 166 -4.92 5.78 -2.92
N ASN A 167 -4.11 6.65 -2.30
CA ASN A 167 -4.45 8.07 -2.11
C ASN A 167 -4.70 8.80 -3.44
N ARG A 168 -4.02 8.38 -4.53
CA ARG A 168 -4.25 8.92 -5.88
C ARG A 168 -5.52 8.39 -6.53
N ARG A 169 -5.81 7.09 -6.34
CA ARG A 169 -6.91 6.36 -7.00
C ARG A 169 -8.29 6.94 -6.69
N GLY A 170 -8.50 7.43 -5.46
CA GLY A 170 -9.81 7.88 -5.00
C GLY A 170 -10.85 6.74 -5.05
N CYS A 171 -11.92 6.94 -5.81
CA CYS A 171 -13.02 5.96 -5.94
C CYS A 171 -12.96 5.11 -7.21
N ASP A 172 -11.93 5.30 -8.03
CA ASP A 172 -11.77 4.54 -9.26
C ASP A 172 -11.52 3.07 -8.98
N TYR A 173 -12.05 2.21 -9.85
CA TYR A 173 -11.69 0.80 -9.84
C TYR A 173 -10.20 0.61 -10.17
N VAL A 174 -9.52 -0.19 -9.34
CA VAL A 174 -8.21 -0.76 -9.64
C VAL A 174 -8.24 -2.21 -9.21
N GLU A 175 -7.83 -3.10 -10.11
CA GLU A 175 -7.69 -4.52 -9.82
C GLU A 175 -6.72 -4.73 -8.64
N PRO A 176 -7.14 -5.36 -7.54
CA PRO A 176 -6.28 -5.59 -6.39
C PRO A 176 -5.38 -6.80 -6.65
N LEU A 177 -4.45 -6.66 -7.59
CA LEU A 177 -3.56 -7.73 -8.06
C LEU A 177 -2.79 -8.41 -6.91
N PHE A 178 -2.56 -7.72 -5.80
CA PHE A 178 -1.96 -8.29 -4.59
C PHE A 178 -2.85 -9.33 -3.87
N LEU A 179 -4.13 -9.45 -4.20
CA LEU A 179 -5.03 -10.49 -3.68
C LEU A 179 -5.07 -11.75 -4.55
N ASP A 180 -4.39 -11.75 -5.70
CA ASP A 180 -4.20 -12.94 -6.55
C ASP A 180 -2.72 -13.29 -6.60
N ALA A 181 -2.38 -14.54 -6.25
CA ALA A 181 -1.00 -15.00 -6.28
C ALA A 181 -0.40 -14.94 -7.69
N ASN A 182 -1.20 -15.28 -8.71
CA ASN A 182 -0.76 -15.23 -10.12
C ASN A 182 -0.65 -13.79 -10.60
N GLY A 183 -1.66 -12.97 -10.33
CA GLY A 183 -1.66 -11.53 -10.59
C GLY A 183 -0.44 -10.83 -9.99
N ALA A 184 -0.14 -11.06 -8.71
CA ALA A 184 1.02 -10.45 -8.05
C ALA A 184 2.37 -10.87 -8.67
N GLN A 185 2.50 -12.13 -9.09
CA GLN A 185 3.71 -12.68 -9.73
C GLN A 185 3.88 -12.22 -11.17
N SER A 186 2.79 -11.89 -11.86
CA SER A 186 2.80 -11.44 -13.25
C SER A 186 3.26 -9.99 -13.44
N ILE A 187 3.58 -9.27 -12.36
CA ILE A 187 4.14 -7.92 -12.38
C ILE A 187 5.64 -7.98 -12.11
N GLY A 188 6.42 -7.76 -13.16
CA GLY A 188 7.87 -7.55 -13.11
C GLY A 188 8.26 -6.08 -13.12
N TYR A 189 9.55 -5.84 -12.99
CA TYR A 189 10.17 -4.52 -13.04
C TYR A 189 11.43 -4.63 -13.91
N ASN A 190 11.49 -3.84 -14.98
CA ASN A 190 12.61 -3.85 -15.91
C ASN A 190 13.81 -3.07 -15.36
N PRO A 191 15.03 -3.32 -15.87
CA PRO A 191 16.23 -2.54 -15.51
C PRO A 191 16.09 -1.02 -15.64
N ASP A 192 15.29 -0.52 -16.59
CA ASP A 192 15.02 0.91 -16.79
C ASP A 192 13.95 1.50 -15.84
N GLY A 193 13.49 0.68 -14.90
CA GLY A 193 12.49 1.00 -13.89
C GLY A 193 11.03 0.92 -14.36
N THR A 194 10.77 0.55 -15.62
CA THR A 194 9.41 0.36 -16.12
C THR A 194 8.77 -0.90 -15.54
N LEU A 195 7.44 -0.93 -15.51
CA LEU A 195 6.69 -2.13 -15.13
C LEU A 195 6.68 -3.11 -16.30
N ASP A 196 6.91 -4.39 -16.01
CA ASP A 196 6.78 -5.48 -16.97
C ASP A 196 5.53 -6.30 -16.63
N PHE A 197 4.59 -6.39 -17.56
CA PHE A 197 3.34 -7.13 -17.40
C PHE A 197 2.71 -7.43 -18.75
N ASN A 198 1.88 -8.48 -18.79
CA ASN A 198 1.12 -8.82 -19.99
C ASN A 198 -0.15 -7.97 -20.11
N ASP A 199 -0.13 -7.00 -21.03
CA ASP A 199 -1.20 -6.04 -21.30
C ASP A 199 -2.49 -6.67 -21.85
N THR A 200 -2.43 -7.91 -22.35
CA THR A 200 -3.63 -8.68 -22.75
C THR A 200 -4.42 -9.19 -21.54
N THR A 201 -3.78 -9.26 -20.37
CA THR A 201 -4.38 -9.77 -19.13
C THR A 201 -4.52 -8.71 -18.04
N ILE A 202 -3.73 -7.63 -18.10
CA ILE A 202 -3.64 -6.60 -17.08
C ILE A 202 -3.80 -5.24 -17.72
N ASP A 203 -4.81 -4.49 -17.27
CA ASP A 203 -5.08 -3.15 -17.79
C ASP A 203 -4.06 -2.14 -17.22
N ALA A 204 -3.22 -1.59 -18.09
CA ALA A 204 -2.23 -0.58 -17.75
C ALA A 204 -2.82 0.67 -17.04
N LYS A 205 -4.11 0.96 -17.25
CA LYS A 205 -4.80 2.08 -16.58
C LYS A 205 -4.83 1.93 -15.07
N TRP A 206 -4.79 0.71 -14.54
CA TRP A 206 -4.72 0.49 -13.10
C TRP A 206 -3.44 1.08 -12.50
N PHE A 207 -2.30 0.91 -13.19
CA PHE A 207 -1.03 1.50 -12.76
C PHE A 207 -1.02 3.02 -12.90
N ALA A 208 -1.62 3.55 -13.96
CA ALA A 208 -1.76 5.00 -14.15
C ALA A 208 -2.61 5.65 -13.04
N ARG A 209 -3.74 5.01 -12.66
CA ARG A 209 -4.61 5.48 -11.55
C ARG A 209 -3.91 5.48 -10.19
N LEU A 210 -3.03 4.51 -9.97
CA LEU A 210 -2.19 4.43 -8.77
C LEU A 210 -0.89 5.26 -8.88
N ASN A 211 -0.65 5.92 -10.02
CA ASN A 211 0.58 6.63 -10.35
C ASN A 211 1.86 5.78 -10.25
N LEU A 212 1.77 4.46 -10.49
CA LEU A 212 2.90 3.53 -10.36
C LEU A 212 3.90 3.60 -11.52
N THR A 213 3.57 4.34 -12.57
CA THR A 213 4.41 4.63 -13.73
C THR A 213 4.99 6.05 -13.70
N ALA A 214 4.86 6.77 -12.58
CA ALA A 214 5.45 8.11 -12.43
C ALA A 214 6.97 8.08 -12.59
N ASP A 215 7.54 9.18 -13.11
CA ASP A 215 8.98 9.33 -13.32
C ASP A 215 9.79 9.05 -12.06
N TRP A 216 9.32 9.49 -10.89
CA TRP A 216 9.95 9.18 -9.61
C TRP A 216 10.06 7.67 -9.34
N LEU A 217 8.96 6.93 -9.48
CA LEU A 217 8.99 5.49 -9.18
C LEU A 217 9.79 4.72 -10.22
N ARG A 218 9.79 5.17 -11.48
CA ARG A 218 10.66 4.62 -12.52
C ARG A 218 12.13 4.87 -12.17
N LEU A 219 12.50 6.11 -11.81
CA LEU A 219 13.85 6.46 -11.41
C LEU A 219 14.31 5.66 -10.19
N VAL A 220 13.49 5.57 -9.14
CA VAL A 220 13.78 4.77 -7.93
C VAL A 220 14.08 3.32 -8.27
N ARG A 221 13.23 2.69 -9.10
CA ARG A 221 13.43 1.29 -9.52
C ARG A 221 14.71 1.12 -10.33
N HIS A 222 14.98 2.04 -11.25
CA HIS A 222 16.21 2.02 -12.04
C HIS A 222 17.46 2.16 -11.17
N LEU A 223 17.46 3.11 -10.22
CA LEU A 223 18.58 3.30 -9.30
C LEU A 223 18.80 2.08 -8.41
N TRP A 224 17.73 1.45 -7.90
CA TRP A 224 17.87 0.20 -7.15
C TRP A 224 18.37 -0.97 -8.00
N TYR A 225 18.05 -1.01 -9.29
CA TYR A 225 18.68 -1.94 -10.23
C TYR A 225 20.18 -1.68 -10.32
N LEU A 226 20.61 -0.42 -10.53
CA LEU A 226 22.03 -0.07 -10.60
C LEU A 226 22.79 -0.39 -9.30
N VAL A 227 22.20 -0.08 -8.14
CA VAL A 227 22.75 -0.47 -6.83
C VAL A 227 22.91 -1.99 -6.75
N ALA A 228 21.90 -2.77 -7.16
CA ALA A 228 21.97 -4.23 -7.15
C ALA A 228 23.02 -4.83 -8.09
N GLN A 229 23.42 -4.12 -9.14
CA GLN A 229 24.51 -4.51 -10.05
C GLN A 229 25.88 -3.99 -9.62
N SER A 230 25.94 -3.13 -8.59
CA SER A 230 27.15 -2.51 -8.08
C SER A 230 27.77 -3.31 -6.93
N VAL A 231 28.81 -2.75 -6.31
CA VAL A 231 29.42 -3.29 -5.08
C VAL A 231 28.65 -2.91 -3.81
N TYR A 232 27.67 -2.00 -3.90
CA TYR A 232 26.97 -1.47 -2.73
C TYR A 232 25.78 -2.32 -2.31
N THR A 233 25.50 -2.32 -1.00
CA THR A 233 24.34 -3.01 -0.44
C THR A 233 23.19 -2.07 -0.05
N ALA A 234 22.00 -2.63 0.14
CA ALA A 234 20.87 -1.88 0.69
C ALA A 234 21.17 -1.25 2.06
N GLU A 235 21.97 -1.92 2.90
CA GLU A 235 22.41 -1.38 4.19
C GLU A 235 23.34 -0.17 4.03
N GLN A 236 24.20 -0.16 3.00
CA GLN A 236 25.06 1.00 2.70
C GLN A 236 24.24 2.18 2.17
N VAL A 237 23.18 1.93 1.38
CA VAL A 237 22.23 2.98 0.98
C VAL A 237 21.49 3.56 2.19
N GLU A 238 21.09 2.73 3.15
CA GLU A 238 20.49 3.17 4.42
C GLU A 238 21.50 3.97 5.26
N GLU A 239 22.74 3.51 5.39
CA GLU A 239 23.82 4.22 6.12
C GLU A 239 24.07 5.62 5.52
N ALA A 240 24.01 5.72 4.20
CA ALA A 240 24.15 6.97 3.44
C ALA A 240 23.02 8.00 3.71
N ILE A 241 21.97 7.66 4.47
CA ILE A 241 21.04 8.65 5.03
C ILE A 241 21.79 9.63 5.94
N SER A 242 22.72 9.14 6.76
CA SER A 242 23.53 9.96 7.67
C SER A 242 24.99 10.14 7.23
N ASN A 243 25.50 9.26 6.37
CA ASN A 243 26.87 9.29 5.87
C ASN A 243 26.91 9.95 4.48
N ILE A 244 27.08 11.28 4.45
CA ILE A 244 27.05 12.09 3.22
C ILE A 244 28.20 11.74 2.27
N ASP A 245 29.39 11.42 2.79
CA ASP A 245 30.52 11.01 1.96
C ASP A 245 30.23 9.69 1.25
N LEU A 246 29.67 8.70 1.96
CA LEU A 246 29.23 7.44 1.35
C LEU A 246 28.12 7.68 0.32
N ARG A 247 27.18 8.59 0.61
CA ARG A 247 26.12 8.98 -0.34
C ARG A 247 26.71 9.51 -1.65
N GLN A 248 27.65 10.45 -1.56
CA GLN A 248 28.32 11.02 -2.74
C GLN A 248 29.03 9.92 -3.54
N VAL A 249 29.76 9.03 -2.85
CA VAL A 249 30.47 7.91 -3.48
C VAL A 249 29.52 6.97 -4.22
N ILE A 250 28.37 6.62 -3.61
CA ILE A 250 27.36 5.78 -4.27
C ILE A 250 26.81 6.49 -5.51
N ILE A 251 26.44 7.78 -5.38
CA ILE A 251 25.89 8.57 -6.50
C ILE A 251 26.89 8.65 -7.65
N ASP A 252 28.16 8.97 -7.38
CA ASP A 252 29.20 9.10 -8.40
C ASP A 252 29.42 7.81 -9.19
N ASP A 253 29.23 6.64 -8.57
CA ASP A 253 29.41 5.34 -9.21
C ASP A 253 28.19 4.91 -10.03
N ILE A 254 26.96 5.13 -9.52
CA ILE A 254 25.74 4.64 -10.18
C ILE A 254 25.08 5.66 -11.12
N ASP A 255 25.28 6.97 -10.92
CA ASP A 255 24.57 8.04 -11.65
C ASP A 255 25.37 8.60 -12.83
N SER A 256 25.75 7.73 -13.77
CA SER A 256 26.56 8.13 -14.93
C SER A 256 25.91 9.21 -15.83
N GLU A 257 24.58 9.35 -15.75
CA GLU A 257 23.79 10.34 -16.50
C GLU A 257 23.53 11.63 -15.70
N ASN A 258 24.04 11.74 -14.47
CA ASN A 258 23.91 12.92 -13.61
C ASN A 258 22.45 13.31 -13.33
N LEU A 259 21.57 12.31 -13.17
CA LEU A 259 20.13 12.45 -12.92
C LEU A 259 19.82 12.81 -11.46
N ILE A 260 20.67 12.36 -10.52
CA ILE A 260 20.48 12.47 -9.08
C ILE A 260 21.66 13.10 -8.34
N ALA A 261 22.68 13.62 -9.03
CA ALA A 261 23.82 14.28 -8.38
C ALA A 261 23.43 15.35 -7.35
N ALA A 262 22.34 16.08 -7.58
CA ALA A 262 21.82 17.06 -6.63
C ALA A 262 21.43 16.44 -5.27
N TRP A 263 21.13 15.13 -5.20
CA TRP A 263 20.72 14.42 -3.98
C TRP A 263 21.88 14.18 -3.01
N ALA A 264 23.13 14.37 -3.45
CA ALA A 264 24.29 14.27 -2.58
C ALA A 264 24.31 15.35 -1.49
N ASP A 265 23.69 16.50 -1.76
CA ASP A 265 23.61 17.62 -0.82
C ASP A 265 22.86 17.25 0.47
N GLU A 266 23.36 17.69 1.63
CA GLU A 266 22.76 17.41 2.94
C GLU A 266 21.29 17.86 3.04
N THR A 267 20.93 18.97 2.39
CA THR A 267 19.56 19.49 2.32
C THR A 267 18.61 18.54 1.58
N LYS A 268 19.14 17.59 0.80
CA LYS A 268 18.39 16.55 0.08
C LYS A 268 18.31 15.23 0.83
N THR A 269 18.76 15.17 2.08
CA THR A 269 18.58 14.00 2.94
C THR A 269 17.15 13.45 2.96
N PRO A 270 16.07 14.27 3.02
CA PRO A 270 14.71 13.73 2.92
C PRO A 270 14.41 12.97 1.62
N ILE A 271 15.03 13.36 0.50
CA ILE A 271 14.88 12.67 -0.79
C ILE A 271 15.66 11.36 -0.79
N TRP A 272 16.88 11.36 -0.25
CA TRP A 272 17.68 10.14 -0.10
C TRP A 272 16.99 9.13 0.83
N THR A 273 16.47 9.59 1.98
CA THR A 273 15.65 8.78 2.88
C THR A 273 14.48 8.17 2.12
N LEU A 274 13.72 8.98 1.37
CA LEU A 274 12.59 8.48 0.59
C LEU A 274 13.00 7.43 -0.45
N PHE A 275 14.15 7.57 -1.09
CA PHE A 275 14.73 6.58 -2.01
C PHE A 275 15.11 5.28 -1.28
N ALA A 276 15.78 5.38 -0.13
CA ALA A 276 16.23 4.26 0.69
C ALA A 276 15.06 3.36 1.14
N GLU A 277 13.88 3.95 1.37
CA GLU A 277 12.67 3.21 1.75
C GLU A 277 12.16 2.23 0.68
N TYR A 278 12.70 2.25 -0.54
CA TYR A 278 12.34 1.31 -1.60
C TYR A 278 13.33 0.13 -1.73
N ASN A 279 14.07 -0.17 -0.68
CA ASN A 279 15.09 -1.24 -0.63
C ASN A 279 14.58 -2.64 -0.99
N TRP A 280 13.27 -2.90 -1.03
CA TRP A 280 12.71 -4.12 -1.60
C TRP A 280 13.25 -4.44 -3.00
N PHE A 281 13.46 -3.39 -3.82
CA PHE A 281 13.94 -3.56 -5.19
C PHE A 281 15.38 -4.08 -5.27
N TYR A 282 16.20 -3.88 -4.23
CA TYR A 282 17.56 -4.43 -4.18
C TYR A 282 17.54 -5.96 -4.35
N SER A 283 16.82 -6.65 -3.44
CA SER A 283 16.67 -8.11 -3.48
C SER A 283 15.89 -8.60 -4.70
N TYR A 284 15.05 -7.76 -5.30
CA TYR A 284 14.36 -8.10 -6.54
C TYR A 284 15.33 -8.21 -7.72
N TYR A 285 16.27 -7.27 -7.85
CA TYR A 285 17.23 -7.19 -8.96
C TYR A 285 18.52 -7.99 -8.75
N GLN A 286 18.79 -8.49 -7.55
CA GLN A 286 19.90 -9.42 -7.30
C GLN A 286 19.71 -10.83 -7.88
N LYS A 287 18.55 -11.09 -8.51
CA LYS A 287 18.19 -12.40 -9.06
C LYS A 287 18.85 -12.71 -10.40
#